data_AF-A0A1V4S328-F1
#
_entry.id   AF-A0A1V4S328-F1
#
_cell.length_a   1.000
_cell.length_b   1.000
_cell.length_c   1.000
_cell.angle_alpha   90.00
_cell.angle_beta   90.00
_cell.angle_gamma   90.00
#
_symmetry.space_group_name_H-M   'P 1'
#
loop_
_entity.id
_entity.type
_entity.pdbx_description
1 polymer ?
#
loop_
_entity_poly.entity_id
_entity_poly.type
_entity_poly.pdbx_seq_one_letter_code
_entity_poly.pdbx_strand_id
1 'polypeptide(L)'
;MAFFCGLNQLNQKKEGGGEKMMKKVFFLAVMIVVVGCFGSTAFAHFGMIIPSDTMVMQGDKRVVKVVASFSHPFEGNGMELAKPVQFGVMTRGKKQGLLSQLKEIKVFGHKAWELDYRVKRPGVYAFYLEPKPYWEPAEDKYIVHYTKTIISAFGDEEGWDEPVGLKTEIVSLTRPFGLYAGNVFQGVVLLDGKPAPYSEVEVEYYNKDGRAKAPTDYMVTQVIGGRNKCTRKRSGRQAGKLPVALLLGVQPGTNKGSVELKKCVAPSLYEVKEVQ
;
A
#
# COMPACT_ATOMS: atom_id res chain seq x y z
N MET A 1 -18.21 68.14 -65.10
CA MET A 1 -18.10 68.26 -63.63
C MET A 1 -18.60 66.95 -63.05
N ALA A 2 -17.70 66.12 -62.49
CA ALA A 2 -17.61 65.89 -61.04
C ALA A 2 -18.92 65.29 -60.48
N PHE A 3 -19.01 64.13 -59.82
CA PHE A 3 -18.11 63.48 -58.87
C PHE A 3 -18.83 62.17 -58.39
N PHE A 4 -18.14 61.31 -57.62
CA PHE A 4 -18.65 60.18 -56.82
C PHE A 4 -18.94 58.83 -57.51
N CYS A 5 -17.91 57.99 -57.62
CA CYS A 5 -18.05 56.55 -57.39
C CYS A 5 -16.69 55.98 -56.96
N GLY A 6 -16.41 55.95 -55.66
CA GLY A 6 -15.10 55.48 -55.19
C GLY A 6 -14.90 55.65 -53.69
N LEU A 7 -15.72 54.99 -52.88
CA LEU A 7 -15.47 54.79 -51.44
C LEU A 7 -16.46 53.75 -50.90
N ASN A 8 -16.22 52.45 -51.15
CA ASN A 8 -16.89 51.42 -50.34
C ASN A 8 -16.20 50.04 -50.29
N GLN A 9 -14.88 49.96 -50.44
CA GLN A 9 -14.16 48.66 -50.46
C GLN A 9 -13.01 48.57 -49.44
N LEU A 10 -13.06 49.31 -48.33
CA LEU A 10 -11.99 49.27 -47.32
C LEU A 10 -12.43 49.02 -45.87
N ASN A 11 -13.65 48.53 -45.62
CA ASN A 11 -14.13 48.34 -44.23
C ASN A 11 -14.79 46.99 -43.90
N GLN A 12 -14.29 45.88 -44.45
CA GLN A 12 -14.84 44.54 -44.19
C GLN A 12 -13.80 43.48 -43.78
N LYS A 13 -12.64 43.87 -43.19
CA LYS A 13 -11.60 42.89 -42.80
C LYS A 13 -11.07 43.00 -41.37
N LYS A 14 -11.75 43.67 -40.44
CA LYS A 14 -11.32 43.76 -39.04
C LYS A 14 -12.20 43.05 -38.00
N GLU A 15 -13.43 42.65 -38.34
CA GLU A 15 -14.35 42.10 -37.32
C GLU A 15 -14.21 40.59 -37.08
N GLY A 16 -13.62 39.82 -38.00
CA GLY A 16 -13.52 38.36 -37.86
C GLY A 16 -12.34 37.84 -37.02
N GLY A 17 -11.41 38.70 -36.62
CA GLY A 17 -10.18 38.30 -35.91
C GLY A 17 -10.35 38.16 -34.40
N GLY A 18 -11.05 39.11 -33.78
CA GLY A 18 -11.26 39.15 -32.32
C GLY A 18 -12.14 38.02 -31.82
N GLU A 19 -13.24 37.72 -32.52
CA GLU A 19 -14.15 36.63 -32.15
C GLU A 19 -13.48 35.25 -32.27
N LYS A 20 -12.67 35.05 -33.32
CA LYS A 20 -11.87 33.82 -33.49
C LYS A 20 -10.77 33.68 -32.43
N MET A 21 -10.16 34.79 -32.01
CA MET A 21 -9.17 34.80 -30.93
C MET A 21 -9.80 34.49 -29.58
N MET A 22 -10.96 35.10 -29.28
CA MET A 22 -11.69 34.92 -28.02
C MET A 22 -12.22 33.49 -27.87
N LYS A 23 -12.71 32.88 -28.96
CA LYS A 23 -13.11 31.44 -28.98
C LYS A 23 -11.93 30.51 -28.73
N LYS A 24 -10.73 30.81 -29.25
CA LYS A 24 -9.51 30.02 -29.01
C LYS A 24 -9.02 30.14 -27.58
N VAL A 25 -9.06 31.35 -26.99
CA VAL A 25 -8.71 31.57 -25.57
C VAL A 25 -9.69 30.88 -24.64
N PHE A 26 -11.00 30.92 -24.94
CA PHE A 26 -12.01 30.20 -24.19
C PHE A 26 -11.83 28.68 -24.28
N PHE A 27 -11.59 28.13 -25.48
CA PHE A 27 -11.29 26.70 -25.65
C PHE A 27 -10.01 26.26 -24.91
N LEU A 28 -8.97 27.09 -24.94
CA LEU A 28 -7.72 26.81 -24.24
C LEU A 28 -7.91 26.86 -22.71
N ALA A 29 -8.67 27.83 -22.20
CA ALA A 29 -9.01 27.92 -20.77
C ALA A 29 -9.85 26.73 -20.30
N VAL A 30 -10.85 26.30 -21.09
CA VAL A 30 -11.64 25.09 -20.80
C VAL A 30 -10.76 23.85 -20.83
N MET A 31 -9.84 23.71 -21.80
CA MET A 31 -8.89 22.60 -21.83
C MET A 31 -7.94 22.59 -20.64
N ILE A 32 -7.45 23.74 -20.18
CA ILE A 32 -6.60 23.83 -18.98
C ILE A 32 -7.37 23.45 -17.72
N VAL A 33 -8.64 23.87 -17.58
CA VAL A 33 -9.51 23.50 -16.45
C VAL A 33 -9.84 22.00 -16.48
N VAL A 34 -10.13 21.44 -17.66
CA VAL A 34 -10.41 20.01 -17.84
C VAL A 34 -9.16 19.18 -17.51
N VAL A 35 -7.97 19.55 -18.01
CA VAL A 35 -6.72 18.85 -17.71
C VAL A 35 -6.32 19.00 -16.23
N GLY A 36 -6.62 20.13 -15.58
CA GLY A 36 -6.38 20.35 -14.16
C GLY A 36 -7.27 19.52 -13.22
N CYS A 37 -8.43 19.05 -13.69
CA CYS A 37 -9.37 18.24 -12.91
C CYS A 37 -9.09 16.73 -12.94
N PHE A 38 -8.17 16.24 -13.76
CA PHE A 38 -7.83 14.80 -13.89
C PHE A 38 -6.52 14.40 -13.20
N GLY A 39 -6.05 15.20 -12.24
CA GLY A 39 -4.95 14.79 -11.36
C GLY A 39 -5.43 13.78 -10.32
N SER A 40 -5.73 12.54 -10.73
CA SER A 40 -5.82 11.42 -9.79
C SER A 40 -4.39 11.07 -9.36
N THR A 41 -3.98 11.59 -8.22
CA THR A 41 -2.88 11.00 -7.46
C THR A 41 -3.28 9.56 -7.17
N ALA A 42 -2.63 8.61 -7.84
CA ALA A 42 -2.80 7.19 -7.55
C ALA A 42 -2.20 6.95 -6.17
N PHE A 43 -3.05 6.99 -5.14
CA PHE A 43 -2.66 6.68 -3.79
C PHE A 43 -2.64 5.16 -3.64
N ALA A 44 -1.57 4.60 -3.11
CA ALA A 44 -1.51 3.18 -2.81
C ALA A 44 -2.53 2.87 -1.70
N HIS A 45 -3.55 2.08 -2.02
CA HIS A 45 -4.42 1.48 -1.02
C HIS A 45 -3.84 0.14 -0.54
N PHE A 46 -4.10 -0.18 0.72
CA PHE A 46 -3.53 -1.34 1.41
C PHE A 46 -4.61 -2.25 1.97
N GLY A 47 -4.48 -3.54 1.71
CA GLY A 47 -5.13 -4.60 2.46
C GLY A 47 -4.49 -4.71 3.83
N MET A 48 -5.29 -4.54 4.88
CA MET A 48 -4.80 -4.51 6.24
C MET A 48 -5.41 -5.65 7.06
N ILE A 49 -4.58 -6.31 7.87
CA ILE A 49 -5.00 -7.18 8.99
C ILE A 49 -4.29 -6.67 10.25
N ILE A 50 -5.02 -5.96 11.10
CA ILE A 50 -4.49 -5.35 12.32
C ILE A 50 -4.99 -6.14 13.54
N PRO A 51 -4.10 -6.90 14.21
CA PRO A 51 -4.43 -7.49 15.49
C PRO A 51 -4.34 -6.43 16.60
N SER A 52 -5.15 -6.61 17.64
CA SER A 52 -5.09 -5.79 18.86
C SER A 52 -3.80 -5.95 19.65
N ASP A 53 -3.11 -7.08 19.46
CA ASP A 53 -1.81 -7.38 20.04
C ASP A 53 -1.04 -8.34 19.13
N THR A 54 0.26 -8.14 18.99
CA THR A 54 1.17 -8.98 18.19
C THR A 54 2.09 -9.85 19.04
N MET A 55 2.16 -9.63 20.36
CA MET A 55 3.08 -10.29 21.29
C MET A 55 2.34 -10.69 22.58
N VAL A 56 1.45 -11.67 22.49
CA VAL A 56 0.59 -12.08 23.59
C VAL A 56 1.38 -12.89 24.62
N MET A 57 1.51 -12.43 25.85
CA MET A 57 2.19 -13.13 26.95
C MET A 57 1.22 -13.82 27.91
N GLN A 58 1.75 -14.63 28.84
CA GLN A 58 0.93 -15.46 29.74
C GLN A 58 -0.04 -14.66 30.62
N GLY A 59 0.31 -13.42 30.98
CA GLY A 59 -0.53 -12.51 31.78
C GLY A 59 -1.58 -11.74 30.96
N ASP A 60 -1.51 -11.80 29.63
CA ASP A 60 -2.36 -11.00 28.77
C ASP A 60 -3.71 -11.65 28.48
N LYS A 61 -4.61 -10.86 27.89
CA LYS A 61 -5.88 -11.38 27.37
C LYS A 61 -5.60 -12.40 26.27
N ARG A 62 -6.14 -13.60 26.42
CA ARG A 62 -6.02 -14.67 25.41
C ARG A 62 -6.89 -14.45 24.17
N VAL A 63 -7.63 -13.35 24.11
CA VAL A 63 -8.51 -13.00 23.00
C VAL A 63 -7.87 -11.83 22.27
N VAL A 64 -7.44 -12.09 21.04
CA VAL A 64 -6.89 -11.08 20.13
C VAL A 64 -8.00 -10.70 19.17
N LYS A 65 -8.48 -9.46 19.26
CA LYS A 65 -9.31 -8.88 18.21
C LYS A 65 -8.45 -8.70 16.96
N VAL A 66 -8.94 -9.14 15.82
CA VAL A 66 -8.27 -9.02 14.52
C VAL A 66 -9.20 -8.27 13.58
N VAL A 67 -8.75 -7.13 13.07
CA VAL A 67 -9.49 -6.25 12.16
C VAL A 67 -8.91 -6.36 10.77
N ALA A 68 -9.75 -6.59 9.77
CA ALA A 68 -9.41 -6.57 8.36
C ALA A 68 -10.08 -5.39 7.66
N SER A 69 -9.31 -4.56 6.95
CA SER A 69 -9.80 -3.37 6.26
C SER A 69 -9.04 -3.11 4.97
N PHE A 70 -9.58 -2.24 4.12
CA PHE A 70 -8.89 -1.69 2.95
C PHE A 70 -8.78 -0.18 3.15
N SER A 71 -7.58 0.39 3.09
CA SER A 71 -7.35 1.78 3.53
C SER A 71 -6.09 2.41 2.93
N HIS A 72 -6.01 3.74 2.98
CA HIS A 72 -4.76 4.51 2.91
C HIS A 72 -4.26 4.74 4.34
N PRO A 73 -3.34 3.90 4.85
CA PRO A 73 -3.02 3.85 6.28
C PRO A 73 -2.34 5.12 6.80
N PHE A 74 -1.60 5.87 5.97
CA PHE A 74 -1.00 7.13 6.39
C PHE A 74 -2.01 8.28 6.47
N GLU A 75 -2.96 8.33 5.53
CA GLU A 75 -3.94 9.42 5.41
C GLU A 75 -5.17 9.19 6.28
N GLY A 76 -5.44 7.93 6.68
CA GLY A 76 -6.62 7.58 7.46
C GLY A 76 -7.90 7.53 6.63
N ASN A 77 -7.77 7.29 5.32
CA ASN A 77 -8.91 7.11 4.41
C ASN A 77 -9.24 5.62 4.29
N GLY A 78 -10.52 5.25 4.39
CA GLY A 78 -10.97 3.86 4.23
C GLY A 78 -11.50 3.58 2.83
N MET A 79 -11.65 2.30 2.53
CA MET A 79 -12.29 1.79 1.31
C MET A 79 -13.17 0.59 1.65
N GLU A 80 -14.16 0.32 0.80
CA GLU A 80 -15.08 -0.81 0.98
C GLU A 80 -14.35 -2.15 0.80
N LEU A 81 -14.18 -2.89 1.90
CA LEU A 81 -13.71 -4.27 1.84
C LEU A 81 -14.90 -5.22 1.72
N ALA A 82 -15.20 -5.65 0.49
CA ALA A 82 -16.13 -6.76 0.27
C ALA A 82 -15.71 -8.01 1.07
N LYS A 83 -16.66 -8.88 1.39
CA LYS A 83 -16.34 -10.11 2.13
C LYS A 83 -15.27 -10.90 1.35
N PRO A 84 -14.11 -11.21 1.97
CA PRO A 84 -12.96 -11.77 1.27
C PRO A 84 -13.23 -13.17 0.74
N VAL A 85 -12.44 -13.61 -0.23
CA VAL A 85 -12.47 -14.99 -0.76
C VAL A 85 -11.92 -15.94 0.30
N GLN A 86 -10.82 -15.55 0.95
CA GLN A 86 -10.24 -16.29 2.05
C GLN A 86 -9.94 -15.37 3.23
N PHE A 87 -10.23 -15.86 4.42
CA PHE A 87 -9.73 -15.29 5.66
C PHE A 87 -9.46 -16.43 6.64
N GLY A 88 -8.27 -16.47 7.21
CA GLY A 88 -7.85 -17.58 8.04
C GLY A 88 -6.62 -17.30 8.88
N VAL A 89 -6.18 -18.33 9.60
CA VAL A 89 -4.95 -18.31 10.37
C VAL A 89 -4.18 -19.60 10.12
N MET A 90 -2.87 -19.49 9.93
CA MET A 90 -1.96 -20.64 9.91
C MET A 90 -1.20 -20.68 11.24
N THR A 91 -1.12 -21.87 11.83
CA THR A 91 -0.26 -22.15 12.99
C THR A 91 0.29 -23.56 12.87
N ARG A 92 1.61 -23.73 13.08
CA ARG A 92 2.30 -25.03 12.99
C ARG A 92 2.01 -25.77 11.68
N GLY A 93 2.13 -25.06 10.55
CA GLY A 93 1.85 -25.56 9.20
C GLY A 93 0.38 -25.88 8.90
N LYS A 94 -0.56 -25.66 9.82
CA LYS A 94 -1.98 -25.98 9.64
C LYS A 94 -2.81 -24.73 9.44
N LYS A 95 -3.55 -24.66 8.33
CA LYS A 95 -4.52 -23.60 8.05
C LYS A 95 -5.84 -23.87 8.76
N GLN A 96 -6.43 -22.82 9.31
CA GLN A 96 -7.78 -22.77 9.84
C GLN A 96 -8.56 -21.66 9.12
N GLY A 97 -9.66 -22.02 8.45
CA GLY A 97 -10.59 -21.06 7.88
C GLY A 97 -11.37 -20.31 8.96
N LEU A 98 -11.46 -18.99 8.84
CA LEU A 98 -12.14 -18.09 9.78
C LEU A 98 -13.22 -17.23 9.10
N LEU A 99 -13.46 -17.41 7.81
CA LEU A 99 -14.36 -16.59 6.99
C LEU A 99 -15.81 -16.51 7.52
N SER A 100 -16.31 -17.60 8.11
CA SER A 100 -17.66 -17.65 8.70
C SER A 100 -17.78 -16.92 10.04
N GLN A 101 -16.65 -16.57 10.67
CA GLN A 101 -16.59 -15.92 11.98
C GLN A 101 -16.47 -14.40 11.90
N LEU A 102 -16.23 -13.86 10.69
CA LEU A 102 -16.10 -12.43 10.46
C LEU A 102 -17.42 -11.71 10.74
N LYS A 103 -17.32 -10.64 11.52
CA LYS A 103 -18.40 -9.68 11.77
C LYS A 103 -18.13 -8.42 10.97
N GLU A 104 -19.17 -7.89 10.34
CA GLU A 104 -19.06 -6.61 9.63
C GLU A 104 -18.88 -5.47 10.64
N ILE A 105 -17.92 -4.60 10.37
CA ILE A 105 -17.67 -3.36 11.10
C ILE A 105 -17.38 -2.22 10.12
N LYS A 106 -17.06 -1.04 10.65
CA LYS A 106 -16.54 0.06 9.85
C LYS A 106 -15.16 0.49 10.32
N VAL A 107 -14.25 0.70 9.36
CA VAL A 107 -12.93 1.31 9.56
C VAL A 107 -12.88 2.53 8.66
N PHE A 108 -12.57 3.70 9.25
CA PHE A 108 -12.61 4.99 8.55
C PHE A 108 -13.93 5.26 7.79
N GLY A 109 -15.07 4.79 8.32
CA GLY A 109 -16.39 4.97 7.72
C GLY A 109 -16.80 3.92 6.68
N HIS A 110 -15.87 3.06 6.26
CA HIS A 110 -16.07 2.07 5.20
C HIS A 110 -16.20 0.65 5.73
N LYS A 111 -16.87 -0.22 4.97
CA LYS A 111 -17.04 -1.62 5.34
C LYS A 111 -15.71 -2.32 5.56
N ALA A 112 -15.62 -2.99 6.70
CA ALA A 112 -14.47 -3.76 7.15
C ALA A 112 -14.98 -5.00 7.90
N TRP A 113 -14.06 -5.85 8.34
CA TRP A 113 -14.38 -7.09 9.04
C TRP A 113 -13.57 -7.21 10.33
N GLU A 114 -14.15 -7.82 11.35
CA GLU A 114 -13.40 -8.19 12.56
C GLU A 114 -13.73 -9.62 13.01
N LEU A 115 -12.85 -10.17 13.83
CA LEU A 115 -13.16 -11.30 14.70
C LEU A 115 -12.41 -11.18 16.03
N ASP A 116 -12.88 -11.91 17.02
CA ASP A 116 -12.17 -12.11 18.27
C ASP A 116 -11.57 -13.53 18.27
N TYR A 117 -10.26 -13.64 18.06
CA TYR A 117 -9.56 -14.91 18.00
C TYR A 117 -9.04 -15.32 19.38
N ARG A 118 -9.46 -16.50 19.86
CA ARG A 118 -8.99 -17.04 21.15
C ARG A 118 -7.73 -17.88 20.96
N VAL A 119 -6.59 -17.36 21.40
CA VAL A 119 -5.31 -18.06 21.46
C VAL A 119 -5.39 -19.16 22.52
N LYS A 120 -5.18 -20.41 22.11
CA LYS A 120 -5.36 -21.59 22.97
C LYS A 120 -4.05 -22.18 23.48
N ARG A 121 -2.95 -22.01 22.73
CA ARG A 121 -1.66 -22.67 22.96
C ARG A 121 -0.53 -21.70 22.60
N PRO A 122 0.69 -21.91 23.12
CA PRO A 122 1.86 -21.22 22.62
C PRO A 122 2.02 -21.49 21.13
N GLY A 123 2.39 -20.47 20.37
CA GLY A 123 2.63 -20.61 18.94
C GLY A 123 2.73 -19.27 18.23
N VAL A 124 3.23 -19.35 17.00
CA VAL A 124 3.10 -18.29 16.01
C VAL A 124 1.80 -18.51 15.23
N TYR A 125 1.09 -17.41 15.00
CA TYR A 125 -0.18 -17.37 14.29
C TYR A 125 -0.09 -16.36 13.15
N ALA A 126 -0.08 -16.87 11.91
CA ALA A 126 -0.09 -16.06 10.70
C ALA A 126 -1.52 -15.91 10.20
N PHE A 127 -2.16 -14.78 10.50
CA PHE A 127 -3.46 -14.42 9.91
C PHE A 127 -3.27 -14.00 8.47
N TYR A 128 -4.18 -14.39 7.59
CA TYR A 128 -4.09 -14.09 6.16
C TYR A 128 -5.46 -13.77 5.57
N LEU A 129 -5.44 -12.96 4.51
CA LEU A 129 -6.60 -12.50 3.77
C LEU A 129 -6.28 -12.51 2.28
N GLU A 130 -7.21 -13.08 1.50
CA GLU A 130 -7.30 -12.91 0.06
C GLU A 130 -8.62 -12.17 -0.24
N PRO A 131 -8.57 -10.91 -0.69
CA PRO A 131 -9.78 -10.16 -1.02
C PRO A 131 -10.35 -10.64 -2.36
N LYS A 132 -11.54 -10.14 -2.70
CA LYS A 132 -11.97 -10.18 -4.10
C LYS A 132 -11.11 -9.22 -4.93
N PRO A 133 -10.88 -9.48 -6.22
CA PRO A 133 -10.22 -8.51 -7.09
C PRO A 133 -10.92 -7.16 -7.05
N TYR A 134 -10.14 -6.10 -6.88
CA TYR A 134 -10.58 -4.71 -6.87
C TYR A 134 -10.21 -4.06 -8.21
N TRP A 135 -11.14 -3.34 -8.82
CA TRP A 135 -10.84 -2.54 -10.02
C TRP A 135 -10.17 -1.23 -9.59
N GLU A 136 -8.93 -1.01 -10.02
CA GLU A 136 -8.17 0.23 -9.79
C GLU A 136 -8.24 1.10 -11.06
N PRO A 137 -9.10 2.13 -11.11
CA PRO A 137 -9.29 2.96 -12.30
C PRO A 137 -8.01 3.71 -12.72
N ALA A 138 -7.13 4.05 -11.78
CA ALA A 138 -5.88 4.74 -12.09
C ALA A 138 -4.87 3.84 -12.81
N GLU A 139 -4.98 2.51 -12.63
CA GLU A 139 -4.10 1.53 -13.25
C GLU A 139 -4.75 0.74 -14.40
N ASP A 140 -6.06 0.92 -14.61
CA ASP A 140 -6.88 0.22 -15.61
C ASP A 140 -6.79 -1.32 -15.49
N LYS A 141 -6.73 -1.82 -14.25
CA LYS A 141 -6.51 -3.24 -13.95
C LYS A 141 -7.26 -3.70 -12.71
N TYR A 142 -7.40 -5.01 -12.57
CA TYR A 142 -7.82 -5.62 -11.32
C TYR A 142 -6.61 -5.92 -10.44
N ILE A 143 -6.70 -5.59 -9.16
CA ILE A 143 -5.65 -5.82 -8.17
C ILE A 143 -6.17 -6.69 -7.03
N VAL A 144 -5.37 -7.68 -6.63
CA VAL A 144 -5.63 -8.53 -5.46
C VAL A 144 -4.55 -8.26 -4.41
N HIS A 145 -4.97 -7.78 -3.24
CA HIS A 145 -4.08 -7.45 -2.12
C HIS A 145 -3.95 -8.64 -1.16
N TYR A 146 -3.00 -9.53 -1.43
CA TYR A 146 -2.71 -10.64 -0.53
C TYR A 146 -2.08 -10.10 0.74
N THR A 147 -2.77 -10.27 1.86
CA THR A 147 -2.36 -9.68 3.13
C THR A 147 -2.10 -10.77 4.16
N LYS A 148 -1.03 -10.64 4.94
CA LYS A 148 -0.85 -11.45 6.14
C LYS A 148 -0.30 -10.62 7.30
N THR A 149 -0.61 -11.07 8.51
CA THR A 149 0.04 -10.56 9.72
C THR A 149 0.41 -11.68 10.67
N ILE A 150 1.49 -11.50 11.40
CA ILE A 150 2.03 -12.51 12.31
C ILE A 150 1.92 -12.02 13.75
N ILE A 151 1.38 -12.88 14.62
CA ILE A 151 1.43 -12.68 16.07
C ILE A 151 2.16 -13.86 16.72
N SER A 152 2.90 -13.59 17.79
CA SER A 152 3.46 -14.61 18.67
C SER A 152 2.63 -14.68 19.95
N ALA A 153 2.46 -15.90 20.46
CA ALA A 153 1.77 -16.13 21.71
C ALA A 153 2.58 -17.02 22.67
N PHE A 154 2.56 -16.60 23.92
CA PHE A 154 3.11 -17.27 25.10
C PHE A 154 4.59 -17.65 24.96
N GLY A 155 5.37 -16.80 24.29
CA GLY A 155 6.82 -16.91 24.15
C GLY A 155 7.32 -17.85 23.05
N ASP A 156 6.41 -18.45 22.27
CA ASP A 156 6.79 -19.31 21.14
C ASP A 156 7.14 -18.46 19.91
N GLU A 157 8.18 -18.86 19.21
CA GLU A 157 8.71 -18.18 18.02
C GLU A 157 9.00 -19.14 16.86
N GLU A 158 8.50 -20.36 16.86
CA GLU A 158 8.68 -21.27 15.73
C GLU A 158 7.72 -20.95 14.58
N GLY A 159 8.25 -20.86 13.35
CA GLY A 159 7.47 -20.77 12.11
C GLY A 159 7.04 -19.36 11.66
N TRP A 160 7.62 -18.29 12.21
CA TRP A 160 7.33 -16.92 11.71
C TRP A 160 7.94 -16.64 10.33
N ASP A 161 8.94 -17.40 9.92
CA ASP A 161 9.63 -17.36 8.63
C ASP A 161 9.08 -18.38 7.63
N GLU A 162 8.02 -19.10 7.97
CA GLU A 162 7.35 -20.02 7.05
C GLU A 162 6.35 -19.29 6.13
N PRO A 163 6.28 -19.67 4.84
CA PRO A 163 5.24 -19.16 3.95
C PRO A 163 3.87 -19.70 4.35
N VAL A 164 2.83 -18.85 4.23
CA VAL A 164 1.43 -19.30 4.38
C VAL A 164 1.00 -20.12 3.17
N GLY A 165 1.66 -19.96 2.02
CA GLY A 165 1.26 -20.52 0.73
C GLY A 165 0.13 -19.71 0.11
N LEU A 166 0.24 -18.38 0.12
CA LEU A 166 -0.57 -17.49 -0.70
C LEU A 166 0.03 -17.42 -2.12
N LYS A 167 -0.75 -16.93 -3.09
CA LYS A 167 -0.27 -16.76 -4.47
C LYS A 167 0.92 -15.80 -4.53
N THR A 168 0.83 -14.70 -3.79
CA THR A 168 1.97 -13.82 -3.54
C THR A 168 2.03 -13.44 -2.06
N GLU A 169 3.23 -13.40 -1.48
CA GLU A 169 3.44 -13.04 -0.06
C GLU A 169 4.89 -12.63 0.22
N ILE A 170 5.10 -11.89 1.31
CA ILE A 170 6.46 -11.60 1.83
C ILE A 170 6.77 -12.61 2.93
N VAL A 171 7.82 -13.42 2.75
CA VAL A 171 8.39 -14.22 3.83
C VAL A 171 9.38 -13.36 4.60
N SER A 172 9.19 -13.22 5.90
CA SER A 172 10.06 -12.42 6.76
C SER A 172 11.43 -13.10 6.93
N LEU A 173 12.51 -12.33 6.78
CA LEU A 173 13.88 -12.73 7.15
C LEU A 173 14.25 -12.21 8.54
N THR A 174 13.58 -11.14 8.98
CA THR A 174 13.67 -10.62 10.34
C THR A 174 12.39 -10.96 11.08
N ARG A 175 12.50 -11.38 12.35
CA ARG A 175 11.34 -11.67 13.19
C ARG A 175 10.34 -10.49 13.19
N PRO A 176 9.06 -10.70 12.81
CA PRO A 176 8.02 -9.65 12.69
C PRO A 176 7.65 -8.93 13.99
N PHE A 177 8.14 -9.44 15.11
CA PHE A 177 7.74 -9.01 16.44
C PHE A 177 8.97 -8.93 17.34
N GLY A 178 8.88 -8.08 18.37
CA GLY A 178 10.00 -7.79 19.26
C GLY A 178 11.11 -6.93 18.62
N LEU A 179 10.83 -6.21 17.53
CA LEU A 179 11.78 -5.27 16.93
C LEU A 179 11.75 -3.93 17.64
N TYR A 180 12.91 -3.40 18.05
CA TYR A 180 13.05 -2.05 18.59
C TYR A 180 13.00 -0.99 17.48
N ALA A 181 12.70 0.26 17.85
CA ALA A 181 12.76 1.36 16.89
C ALA A 181 14.20 1.50 16.36
N GLY A 182 14.36 1.69 15.05
CA GLY A 182 15.67 1.71 14.40
C GLY A 182 16.17 0.33 13.93
N ASN A 183 15.54 -0.78 14.36
CA ASN A 183 15.82 -2.08 13.77
C ASN A 183 15.28 -2.14 12.33
N VAL A 184 15.93 -3.01 11.55
CA VAL A 184 15.61 -3.24 10.15
C VAL A 184 14.74 -4.48 10.02
N PHE A 185 13.62 -4.36 9.29
CA PHE A 185 12.85 -5.50 8.83
C PHE A 185 13.29 -5.92 7.43
N GLN A 186 13.59 -7.21 7.26
CA GLN A 186 13.93 -7.83 5.99
C GLN A 186 12.91 -8.89 5.58
N GLY A 187 12.71 -9.08 4.27
CA GLY A 187 11.84 -10.13 3.74
C GLY A 187 12.09 -10.46 2.26
N VAL A 188 11.58 -11.61 1.83
CA VAL A 188 11.63 -12.11 0.44
C VAL A 188 10.21 -12.11 -0.11
N VAL A 189 9.99 -11.40 -1.22
CA VAL A 189 8.73 -11.46 -1.97
C VAL A 189 8.68 -12.79 -2.73
N LEU A 190 7.57 -13.51 -2.60
CA LEU A 190 7.29 -14.75 -3.31
C LEU A 190 6.12 -14.54 -4.27
N LEU A 191 6.21 -15.13 -5.46
CA LEU A 191 5.11 -15.33 -6.40
C LEU A 191 5.06 -16.83 -6.75
N ASP A 192 3.90 -17.45 -6.56
CA ASP A 192 3.67 -18.89 -6.73
C ASP A 192 4.72 -19.73 -5.98
N GLY A 193 5.04 -19.31 -4.74
CA GLY A 193 6.02 -19.96 -3.87
C GLY A 193 7.49 -19.80 -4.29
N LYS A 194 7.78 -19.03 -5.35
CA LYS A 194 9.13 -18.78 -5.84
C LYS A 194 9.56 -17.34 -5.56
N PRO A 195 10.85 -17.07 -5.24
CA PRO A 195 11.33 -15.71 -5.10
C PRO A 195 11.03 -14.87 -6.34
N ALA A 196 10.42 -13.71 -6.13
CA ALA A 196 10.20 -12.67 -7.11
C ALA A 196 11.23 -11.56 -6.87
N PRO A 197 12.48 -11.72 -7.36
CA PRO A 197 13.44 -10.63 -7.28
C PRO A 197 12.94 -9.47 -8.13
N TYR A 198 13.41 -8.27 -7.82
CA TYR A 198 13.08 -7.06 -8.58
C TYR A 198 11.62 -6.60 -8.44
N SER A 199 10.87 -7.16 -7.50
CA SER A 199 9.59 -6.59 -7.07
C SER A 199 9.79 -5.19 -6.48
N GLU A 200 8.91 -4.29 -6.87
CA GLU A 200 8.74 -3.02 -6.17
C GLU A 200 8.03 -3.27 -4.84
N VAL A 201 8.48 -2.60 -3.78
CA VAL A 201 7.88 -2.71 -2.45
C VAL A 201 7.49 -1.32 -1.98
N GLU A 202 6.20 -1.16 -1.68
CA GLU A 202 5.64 0.06 -1.11
C GLU A 202 5.51 -0.09 0.40
N VAL A 203 5.86 0.95 1.15
CA VAL A 203 5.82 0.98 2.61
C VAL A 203 5.10 2.23 3.07
N GLU A 204 4.07 2.04 3.89
CA GLU A 204 3.36 3.12 4.56
C GLU A 204 3.34 2.96 6.08
N TYR A 205 3.36 4.08 6.78
CA TYR A 205 3.15 4.13 8.21
C TYR A 205 1.64 4.15 8.52
N TYR A 206 1.19 3.24 9.39
CA TYR A 206 -0.19 3.25 9.87
C TYR A 206 -0.42 4.39 10.87
N ASN A 207 -0.85 5.53 10.36
CA ASN A 207 -1.06 6.77 11.10
C ASN A 207 -2.45 6.83 11.75
N LYS A 208 -2.80 5.79 12.50
CA LYS A 208 -4.14 5.62 13.08
C LYS A 208 -4.65 6.84 13.86
N ASP A 209 -3.75 7.49 14.60
CA ASP A 209 -4.07 8.63 15.45
C ASP A 209 -3.91 9.98 14.74
N GLY A 210 -3.51 9.99 13.45
CA GLY A 210 -3.31 11.21 12.66
C GLY A 210 -2.21 12.13 13.18
N ARG A 211 -1.28 11.63 14.00
CA ARG A 211 -0.23 12.46 14.63
C ARG A 211 0.96 12.70 13.71
N ALA A 212 1.23 11.78 12.78
CA ALA A 212 2.28 11.98 11.78
C ALA A 212 1.79 12.89 10.66
N LYS A 213 2.67 13.77 10.18
CA LYS A 213 2.46 14.58 8.98
C LYS A 213 3.61 14.35 8.02
N ALA A 214 3.30 13.99 6.79
CA ALA A 214 4.32 13.84 5.75
C ALA A 214 4.79 15.24 5.33
N PRO A 215 6.11 15.51 5.32
CA PRO A 215 6.64 16.75 4.77
C PRO A 215 6.34 16.96 3.28
N THR A 216 6.20 15.87 2.53
CA THR A 216 5.91 15.85 1.09
C THR A 216 5.15 14.57 0.75
N ASP A 217 4.43 14.53 -0.38
CA ASP A 217 3.70 13.34 -0.85
C ASP A 217 4.61 12.10 -1.01
N TYR A 218 5.88 12.29 -1.37
CA TYR A 218 6.89 11.22 -1.43
C TYR A 218 7.18 10.53 -0.09
N MET A 219 6.70 11.08 1.03
CA MET A 219 6.87 10.53 2.37
C MET A 219 5.57 9.92 2.93
N VAL A 220 4.47 9.98 2.17
CA VAL A 220 3.25 9.23 2.48
C VAL A 220 3.52 7.74 2.22
N THR A 221 3.94 7.43 0.99
CA THR A 221 4.32 6.08 0.54
C THR A 221 5.78 6.06 0.12
N GLN A 222 6.56 5.17 0.73
CA GLN A 222 7.96 4.96 0.38
C GLN A 222 8.08 3.78 -0.59
N VAL A 223 8.79 4.00 -1.70
CA VAL A 223 8.95 2.99 -2.75
C VAL A 223 10.38 2.46 -2.76
N ILE A 224 10.52 1.15 -2.63
CA ILE A 224 11.79 0.44 -2.71
C ILE A 224 11.85 -0.25 -4.08
N GLY A 225 12.67 0.34 -4.95
CA GLY A 225 12.75 -0.08 -6.35
C GLY A 225 13.49 -1.41 -6.51
N GLY A 226 12.84 -2.37 -7.15
CA GLY A 226 13.42 -3.66 -7.47
C GLY A 226 14.38 -3.63 -8.68
N ARG A 227 15.31 -2.70 -8.81
CA ARG A 227 16.11 -2.62 -10.06
C ARG A 227 17.34 -3.52 -10.08
N ASN A 228 17.46 -4.27 -11.18
CA ASN A 228 18.72 -4.84 -11.66
C ASN A 228 19.40 -3.85 -12.64
N LYS A 229 20.11 -2.83 -12.14
CA LYS A 229 21.00 -2.03 -13.02
C LYS A 229 22.38 -2.69 -13.08
N CYS A 230 22.47 -3.85 -13.72
CA CYS A 230 23.77 -4.39 -14.16
C CYS A 230 23.68 -4.90 -15.60
N THR A 231 23.54 -3.98 -16.55
CA THR A 231 23.95 -4.21 -17.93
C THR A 231 25.47 -4.09 -18.01
N ARG A 232 26.19 -5.15 -17.66
CA ARG A 232 27.57 -5.32 -18.15
C ARG A 232 27.70 -6.72 -18.74
N LYS A 233 27.73 -6.77 -20.08
CA LYS A 233 28.25 -7.90 -20.86
C LYS A 233 29.58 -8.33 -20.23
N ARG A 234 29.64 -9.50 -19.60
CA ARG A 234 30.80 -10.38 -19.61
C ARG A 234 30.41 -11.80 -19.24
N SER A 235 30.77 -12.73 -20.12
CA SER A 235 30.71 -14.16 -19.92
C SER A 235 31.57 -14.58 -18.72
N GLY A 236 31.05 -15.48 -17.90
CA GLY A 236 31.82 -16.14 -16.84
C GLY A 236 30.90 -16.50 -15.69
N ARG A 237 30.84 -17.79 -15.35
CA ARG A 237 30.03 -18.37 -14.26
C ARG A 237 30.03 -17.48 -13.01
N GLN A 238 28.85 -17.20 -12.46
CA GLN A 238 28.74 -16.77 -11.08
C GLN A 238 27.71 -17.59 -10.32
N ALA A 239 28.23 -18.34 -9.35
CA ALA A 239 27.52 -18.91 -8.24
C ALA A 239 27.02 -17.81 -7.30
N GLY A 240 25.92 -18.08 -6.60
CA GLY A 240 25.44 -17.31 -5.45
C GLY A 240 24.43 -16.21 -5.77
N LYS A 241 23.16 -16.58 -6.02
CA LYS A 241 22.04 -15.64 -5.95
C LYS A 241 21.78 -15.31 -4.47
N LEU A 242 22.13 -14.11 -4.04
CA LEU A 242 21.86 -13.61 -2.68
C LEU A 242 20.38 -13.20 -2.53
N PRO A 243 19.75 -13.42 -1.37
CA PRO A 243 18.42 -12.90 -1.07
C PRO A 243 18.45 -11.37 -0.96
N VAL A 244 17.34 -10.75 -1.37
CA VAL A 244 17.11 -9.31 -1.26
C VAL A 244 17.10 -8.91 0.21
N ALA A 245 18.05 -8.05 0.61
CA ALA A 245 18.02 -7.38 1.90
C ALA A 245 17.11 -6.16 1.81
N LEU A 246 15.94 -6.22 2.46
CA LEU A 246 15.07 -5.07 2.61
C LEU A 246 15.59 -4.22 3.79
N LEU A 247 16.17 -3.05 3.52
CA LEU A 247 16.61 -2.12 4.56
C LEU A 247 15.46 -1.16 4.92
N LEU A 248 14.68 -1.48 5.96
CA LEU A 248 13.86 -0.49 6.66
C LEU A 248 14.68 0.17 7.77
N GLY A 249 15.48 1.18 7.41
CA GLY A 249 16.09 2.13 8.35
C GLY A 249 15.53 3.52 8.08
N VAL A 250 14.68 4.05 8.97
CA VAL A 250 14.28 5.46 8.89
C VAL A 250 15.22 6.28 9.76
N GLN A 251 16.02 7.14 9.12
CA GLN A 251 16.21 8.54 9.50
C GLN A 251 16.97 9.30 8.40
N PRO A 252 16.52 10.52 8.07
CA PRO A 252 17.48 11.63 8.05
C PRO A 252 16.96 12.76 8.93
N GLY A 253 17.60 12.96 10.07
CA GLY A 253 17.45 14.19 10.85
C GLY A 253 18.39 15.26 10.33
N THR A 254 17.87 16.44 9.98
CA THR A 254 18.58 17.70 10.22
C THR A 254 17.63 18.72 10.85
N ASN A 255 17.80 18.89 12.16
CA ASN A 255 17.62 20.11 12.97
C ASN A 255 16.44 21.06 12.69
N LYS A 256 15.38 20.98 13.50
CA LYS A 256 15.13 21.83 14.70
C LYS A 256 13.68 21.59 15.17
N GLY A 257 13.52 21.12 16.40
CA GLY A 257 12.22 20.78 17.01
C GLY A 257 12.02 19.28 17.12
N SER A 258 12.65 18.67 18.12
CA SER A 258 12.60 17.22 18.37
C SER A 258 11.18 16.80 18.78
N VAL A 259 10.38 16.38 17.81
CA VAL A 259 9.21 15.53 18.05
C VAL A 259 9.72 14.11 18.26
N GLU A 260 9.53 13.61 19.47
CA GLU A 260 9.80 12.23 19.87
C GLU A 260 8.88 11.29 19.07
N LEU A 261 9.42 10.62 18.05
CA LEU A 261 8.70 9.58 17.29
C LEU A 261 8.57 8.33 18.16
N LYS A 262 7.48 8.23 18.92
CA LYS A 262 7.02 6.98 19.51
C LYS A 262 6.42 6.10 18.41
N LYS A 263 7.15 5.03 18.06
CA LYS A 263 6.76 3.72 17.49
C LYS A 263 5.23 3.45 17.42
N CYS A 264 4.62 2.79 16.43
CA CYS A 264 5.04 1.64 15.61
C CYS A 264 4.35 1.68 14.22
N VAL A 265 5.06 1.39 13.13
CA VAL A 265 4.46 0.68 11.98
C VAL A 265 3.93 -0.64 12.57
N ALA A 266 2.67 -1.02 12.35
CA ALA A 266 2.13 -2.28 12.89
C ALA A 266 3.08 -3.44 12.49
N PRO A 267 3.88 -3.99 13.43
CA PRO A 267 5.23 -4.48 13.10
C PRO A 267 5.25 -5.75 12.26
N SER A 268 4.10 -6.36 12.01
CA SER A 268 3.98 -7.63 11.33
C SER A 268 2.97 -7.64 10.18
N LEU A 269 2.45 -6.50 9.72
CA LEU A 269 1.56 -6.47 8.55
C LEU A 269 2.38 -6.51 7.26
N TYR A 270 2.06 -7.46 6.39
CA TYR A 270 2.70 -7.63 5.09
C TYR A 270 1.64 -7.77 4.02
N GLU A 271 1.86 -7.07 2.90
CA GLU A 271 0.96 -7.08 1.77
C GLU A 271 1.75 -7.22 0.48
N VAL A 272 1.23 -8.00 -0.46
CA VAL A 272 1.70 -8.01 -1.83
C VAL A 272 0.52 -7.95 -2.78
N LYS A 273 0.65 -7.10 -3.80
CA LYS A 273 -0.34 -6.90 -4.85
C LYS A 273 -0.09 -7.87 -6.00
N GLU A 274 -1.14 -8.55 -6.44
CA GLU A 274 -1.18 -9.22 -7.74
C GLU A 274 -2.02 -8.38 -8.69
N VAL A 275 -1.45 -8.05 -9.85
CA VAL A 275 -2.12 -7.29 -10.90
C VAL A 275 -2.59 -8.25 -12.00
N GLN A 276 -3.88 -8.20 -12.33
CA GLN A 276 -4.58 -9.05 -13.29
C GLN A 276 -4.97 -8.30 -14.56
#